data_AF-A0A2D6HJ08-F1
#
_entry.id   AF-A0A2D6HJ08-F1
#
_cell.length_a   1.000
_cell.length_b   1.000
_cell.length_c   1.000
_cell.angle_alpha   90.00
_cell.angle_beta   90.00
_cell.angle_gamma   90.00
#
_symmetry.space_group_name_H-M   'P 1'
#
loop_
_entity.id
_entity.type
_entity.pdbx_description
1 polymer ?
#
loop_
_entity_poly.entity_id
_entity_poly.type
_entity_poly.pdbx_seq_one_letter_code
_entity_poly.pdbx_strand_id
1 'polypeptide(L)'
;MWVEPARFAEPARAWLAGGDQVHGQPPGDLGRRMEAAFAAAFAAGHPWAAIVGTDCPDLGATQVLAAGDALRHHDLVTVPALDGGYTLLALNAPHPALFSDIDWSTDSVHAQTISRAREAGLRAHHLPALRDVDTAADWRAFGSP
;
A
#
# COMPACT_ATOMS: atom_id res chain seq x y z
N MET A 1 11.89 0.95 -2.60
CA MET A 1 10.95 0.69 -3.70
C MET A 1 10.93 -0.80 -4.01
N TRP A 2 9.74 -1.37 -4.21
CA TRP A 2 9.55 -2.77 -4.58
C TRP A 2 9.04 -2.86 -6.01
N VAL A 3 9.75 -3.55 -6.90
CA VAL A 3 9.43 -3.57 -8.35
C VAL A 3 9.04 -4.96 -8.83
N GLU A 4 8.06 -5.00 -9.74
CA GLU A 4 7.70 -6.20 -10.51
C GLU A 4 7.77 -5.88 -12.01
N PRO A 5 8.30 -6.78 -12.86
CA PRO A 5 9.06 -7.99 -12.54
C PRO A 5 10.34 -7.76 -11.73
N ALA A 6 10.66 -8.65 -10.78
CA ALA A 6 11.86 -8.56 -9.93
C ALA A 6 13.19 -8.29 -10.68
N ARG A 7 13.33 -8.81 -11.91
CA ARG A 7 14.51 -8.59 -12.78
C ARG A 7 14.78 -7.10 -13.10
N PHE A 8 13.79 -6.23 -12.92
CA PHE A 8 13.93 -4.79 -13.17
C PHE A 8 14.46 -4.01 -11.96
N ALA A 9 14.78 -4.66 -10.84
CA ALA A 9 15.32 -3.97 -9.67
C ALA A 9 16.62 -3.20 -9.97
N GLU A 10 17.56 -3.80 -10.68
CA GLU A 10 18.81 -3.14 -11.08
C GLU A 10 18.59 -2.00 -12.08
N PRO A 11 17.85 -2.19 -13.20
CA PRO A 11 17.47 -1.09 -14.08
C PRO A 11 16.76 0.07 -13.36
N ALA A 12 15.81 -0.25 -12.46
CA ALA A 12 15.08 0.76 -11.70
C ALA A 12 15.99 1.54 -10.74
N ARG A 13 16.95 0.88 -10.09
CA ARG A 13 17.96 1.53 -9.24
C ARG A 13 18.78 2.55 -10.03
N ALA A 14 19.20 2.20 -11.24
CA ALA A 14 19.94 3.12 -12.12
C ALA A 14 19.08 4.32 -12.53
N TRP A 15 17.78 4.10 -12.79
CA TRP A 15 16.85 5.17 -13.19
C TRP A 15 16.51 6.14 -12.06
N LEU A 16 16.36 5.64 -10.83
CA LEU A 16 15.88 6.43 -9.68
C LEU A 16 16.95 7.35 -9.03
N ALA A 17 18.16 7.42 -9.58
CA ALA A 17 19.21 8.40 -9.26
C ALA A 17 19.30 8.82 -7.77
N GLY A 18 19.37 7.84 -6.84
CA GLY A 18 19.39 8.08 -5.39
C GLY A 18 18.44 7.20 -4.56
N GLY A 19 17.73 6.25 -5.19
CA GLY A 19 16.99 5.20 -4.47
C GLY A 19 17.93 4.18 -3.83
N ASP A 20 18.29 4.37 -2.56
CA ASP A 20 19.26 3.50 -1.88
C ASP A 20 18.77 2.05 -1.72
N GLN A 21 17.45 1.83 -1.75
CA GLN A 21 16.84 0.51 -1.56
C GLN A 21 15.78 0.20 -2.62
N VAL A 22 16.18 -0.55 -3.66
CA VAL A 22 15.30 -1.13 -4.67
C VAL A 22 15.33 -2.65 -4.54
N HIS A 23 14.16 -3.26 -4.39
CA HIS A 23 13.97 -4.70 -4.21
C HIS A 23 13.04 -5.24 -5.28
N GLY A 24 13.28 -6.47 -5.74
CA GLY A 24 12.30 -7.18 -6.56
C GLY A 24 11.15 -7.70 -5.70
N GLN A 25 9.91 -7.57 -6.18
CA GLN A 25 8.76 -8.22 -5.56
C GLN A 25 8.89 -9.75 -5.72
N PRO A 26 8.57 -10.55 -4.69
CA PRO A 26 8.64 -11.99 -4.81
C PRO A 26 7.56 -12.52 -5.78
N PRO A 27 7.74 -13.73 -6.34
CA PRO A 27 6.69 -14.36 -7.12
C PRO A 27 5.44 -14.63 -6.26
N GLY A 28 4.29 -14.65 -6.91
CA GLY A 28 2.98 -14.80 -6.28
C GLY A 28 2.03 -13.67 -6.62
N ASP A 29 0.87 -13.67 -5.97
CA ASP A 29 -0.15 -12.63 -6.07
C ASP A 29 0.26 -11.34 -5.34
N LEU A 30 -0.60 -10.32 -5.43
CA LEU A 30 -0.36 -9.02 -4.80
C LEU A 30 -0.24 -9.12 -3.27
N GLY A 31 -1.09 -9.96 -2.65
CA GLY A 31 -1.07 -10.21 -1.20
C GLY A 31 0.28 -10.69 -0.71
N ARG A 32 0.84 -11.73 -1.35
CA ARG A 32 2.16 -12.28 -1.00
C ARG A 32 3.28 -11.25 -1.13
N ARG A 33 3.18 -10.36 -2.11
CA ARG A 33 4.18 -9.30 -2.36
C ARG A 33 4.12 -8.23 -1.27
N MET A 34 2.91 -7.82 -0.89
CA MET A 34 2.71 -6.86 0.21
C MET A 34 3.12 -7.45 1.55
N GLU A 35 2.74 -8.70 1.83
CA GLU A 35 3.15 -9.42 3.04
C GLU A 35 4.67 -9.45 3.16
N ALA A 36 5.39 -9.78 2.09
CA ALA A 36 6.85 -9.81 2.08
C ALA A 36 7.47 -8.43 2.33
N ALA A 37 6.89 -7.37 1.77
CA ALA A 37 7.35 -6.00 1.99
C ALA A 37 7.18 -5.57 3.46
N PHE A 38 6.02 -5.85 4.06
CA PHE A 38 5.80 -5.61 5.49
C PHE A 38 6.74 -6.45 6.36
N ALA A 39 6.87 -7.75 6.09
CA ALA A 39 7.76 -8.63 6.82
C ALA A 39 9.21 -8.13 6.81
N ALA A 40 9.70 -7.68 5.65
CA ALA A 40 11.04 -7.10 5.53
C ALA A 40 11.21 -5.81 6.36
N ALA A 41 10.21 -4.91 6.33
CA ALA A 41 10.26 -3.68 7.11
C ALA A 41 10.28 -3.94 8.62
N PHE A 42 9.43 -4.85 9.11
CA PHE A 42 9.39 -5.20 10.53
C PHE A 42 10.63 -5.98 10.97
N ALA A 43 11.18 -6.86 10.12
CA ALA A 43 12.45 -7.54 10.39
C ALA A 43 13.63 -6.56 10.51
N ALA A 44 13.57 -5.42 9.81
CA ALA A 44 14.54 -4.33 9.95
C ALA A 44 14.35 -3.47 11.22
N GLY A 45 13.34 -3.77 12.05
CA GLY A 45 13.09 -3.09 13.32
C GLY A 45 12.26 -1.80 13.20
N HIS A 46 11.60 -1.57 12.05
CA HIS A 46 10.71 -0.42 11.92
C HIS A 46 9.46 -0.59 12.80
N PRO A 47 9.06 0.43 13.58
CA PRO A 47 7.91 0.35 14.49
C PRO A 47 6.56 0.38 13.76
N TRP A 48 6.56 0.82 12.52
CA TRP A 48 5.44 0.77 11.59
C TRP A 48 5.98 0.82 10.17
N ALA A 49 5.15 0.41 9.21
CA ALA A 49 5.46 0.51 7.80
C ALA A 49 4.20 0.88 6.99
N ALA A 50 4.41 1.46 5.81
CA ALA A 50 3.34 1.71 4.85
C ALA A 50 3.75 1.23 3.46
N ILE A 51 2.79 0.67 2.73
CA ILE A 51 2.86 0.44 1.30
C ILE A 51 2.02 1.53 0.64
N VAL A 52 2.57 2.12 -0.42
CA VAL A 52 1.94 3.17 -1.20
C VAL A 52 1.91 2.77 -2.68
N GLY A 53 0.77 2.99 -3.32
CA GLY A 53 0.64 2.90 -4.77
C GLY A 53 1.44 4.00 -5.47
N THR A 54 1.82 3.78 -6.72
CA THR A 54 2.56 4.76 -7.55
C THR A 54 1.68 5.48 -8.57
N ASP A 55 0.39 5.17 -8.57
CA ASP A 55 -0.67 5.58 -9.49
C ASP A 55 -1.59 6.69 -8.92
N CYS A 56 -1.33 7.15 -7.70
CA CYS A 56 -2.09 8.23 -7.06
C CYS A 56 -1.22 9.48 -6.86
N PRO A 57 -1.23 10.46 -7.79
CA PRO A 57 -0.42 11.67 -7.69
C PRO A 57 -0.73 12.55 -6.46
N ASP A 58 -1.97 12.50 -5.95
CA ASP A 58 -2.39 13.24 -4.76
C ASP A 58 -1.90 12.63 -3.45
N LEU A 59 -1.33 11.42 -3.51
CA LEU A 59 -0.74 10.78 -2.34
C LEU A 59 0.65 11.36 -2.09
N GLY A 60 0.82 12.00 -0.94
CA GLY A 60 2.08 12.64 -0.56
C GLY A 60 2.46 12.43 0.89
N ALA A 61 3.46 13.20 1.33
CA ALA A 61 3.98 13.15 2.69
C ALA A 61 2.90 13.36 3.76
N THR A 62 1.90 14.19 3.47
CA THR A 62 0.78 14.47 4.38
C THR A 62 0.04 13.20 4.79
N GLN A 63 -0.33 12.34 3.83
CA GLN A 63 -1.05 11.10 4.12
C GLN A 63 -0.17 10.08 4.84
N VAL A 64 1.10 9.98 4.46
CA VAL A 64 2.07 9.08 5.12
C VAL A 64 2.29 9.47 6.58
N LEU A 65 2.47 10.76 6.87
CA LEU A 65 2.62 11.27 8.24
C LEU A 65 1.33 11.06 9.05
N ALA A 66 0.17 11.37 8.48
CA ALA A 66 -1.12 11.13 9.12
C ALA A 66 -1.36 9.65 9.44
N ALA A 67 -0.93 8.74 8.55
CA ALA A 67 -1.02 7.31 8.80
C ALA A 67 -0.13 6.87 9.97
N GLY A 68 1.11 7.36 10.03
CA GLY A 68 2.02 7.11 11.16
C GLY A 68 1.46 7.61 12.49
N ASP A 69 0.87 8.82 12.51
CA ASP A 69 0.23 9.36 13.71
C ASP A 69 -0.99 8.55 14.14
N ALA A 70 -1.84 8.14 13.19
CA ALA A 70 -3.03 7.33 13.47
C ALA A 70 -2.67 5.92 14.01
N LEU A 71 -1.56 5.33 13.57
CA LEU A 71 -1.06 4.03 14.06
C LEU A 71 -0.62 4.02 15.53
N ARG A 72 -0.54 5.18 16.17
CA ARG A 72 -0.34 5.27 17.64
C ARG A 72 -1.57 4.78 18.42
N HIS A 73 -2.74 4.75 17.77
CA HIS A 73 -4.02 4.40 18.38
C HIS A 73 -4.76 3.29 17.64
N HIS A 74 -4.24 2.86 16.49
CA HIS A 74 -4.84 1.89 15.58
C HIS A 74 -3.79 0.90 15.10
N ASP A 75 -4.23 -0.25 14.61
CA ASP A 75 -3.35 -1.35 14.19
C ASP A 75 -3.19 -1.37 12.66
N LEU A 76 -4.19 -0.84 11.95
CA LEU A 76 -4.23 -0.69 10.50
C LEU A 76 -4.74 0.70 10.13
N VAL A 77 -4.08 1.35 9.17
CA VAL A 77 -4.54 2.60 8.55
C VAL A 77 -4.59 2.43 7.04
N THR A 78 -5.65 2.94 6.42
CA THR A 78 -5.76 2.98 4.94
C THR A 78 -6.06 4.38 4.44
N VAL A 79 -5.57 4.69 3.25
CA VAL A 79 -6.15 5.72 2.37
C VAL A 79 -6.92 4.95 1.30
N PRO A 80 -8.26 4.89 1.37
CA PRO A 80 -9.05 4.20 0.36
C PRO A 80 -8.85 4.82 -1.02
N ALA A 81 -8.84 3.98 -2.05
CA ALA A 81 -8.96 4.43 -3.43
C ALA A 81 -10.44 4.49 -3.82
N LEU A 82 -10.79 5.33 -4.80
CA LEU A 82 -12.18 5.48 -5.23
C LEU A 82 -12.67 4.30 -6.09
N ASP A 83 -11.75 3.47 -6.58
CA ASP A 83 -12.02 2.26 -7.36
C ASP A 83 -12.36 1.04 -6.50
N GLY A 84 -12.23 1.13 -5.17
CA GLY A 84 -12.48 0.05 -4.21
C GLY A 84 -11.22 -0.60 -3.62
N GLY A 85 -10.04 -0.16 -4.03
CA GLY A 85 -8.75 -0.53 -3.43
C GLY A 85 -8.28 0.44 -2.33
N TYR A 86 -6.97 0.56 -2.19
CA TYR A 86 -6.33 1.55 -1.33
C TYR A 86 -5.04 2.06 -1.97
N THR A 87 -4.83 3.38 -1.90
CA THR A 87 -3.58 4.02 -2.36
C THR A 87 -2.49 3.96 -1.30
N LEU A 88 -2.88 3.76 -0.03
CA LEU A 88 -1.97 3.54 1.10
C LEU A 88 -2.55 2.50 2.06
N LEU A 89 -1.72 1.53 2.46
CA LEU A 89 -1.97 0.62 3.57
C LEU A 89 -0.80 0.70 4.54
N ALA A 90 -1.07 0.98 5.82
CA ALA A 90 -0.07 1.07 6.87
C ALA A 90 -0.42 0.18 8.06
N LEU A 91 0.61 -0.44 8.65
CA LEU A 91 0.51 -1.37 9.76
C LEU A 91 1.56 -1.02 10.83
N ASN A 92 1.23 -1.27 12.10
CA ASN A 92 2.18 -1.15 13.23
C ASN A 92 2.81 -2.49 13.66
N ALA A 93 2.35 -3.61 13.09
CA ALA A 93 2.91 -4.94 13.30
C ALA A 93 2.63 -5.86 12.09
N PRO A 94 3.33 -7.00 11.94
CA PRO A 94 3.01 -7.98 10.93
C PRO A 94 1.62 -8.60 11.18
N HIS A 95 0.75 -8.55 10.17
CA HIS A 95 -0.56 -9.19 10.19
C HIS A 95 -0.81 -10.00 8.90
N PRO A 96 -0.16 -11.18 8.73
CA PRO A 96 -0.25 -11.97 7.49
C PRO A 96 -1.68 -12.34 7.06
N ALA A 97 -2.57 -12.54 8.04
CA ALA A 97 -3.98 -12.87 7.79
C ALA A 97 -4.73 -11.79 6.99
N LEU A 98 -4.23 -10.55 6.96
CA LEU A 98 -4.79 -9.48 6.14
C LEU A 98 -4.62 -9.70 4.64
N PHE A 99 -3.68 -10.55 4.23
CA PHE A 99 -3.33 -10.74 2.81
C PHE A 99 -3.84 -12.06 2.25
N SER A 100 -4.60 -12.82 3.04
CA SER A 100 -5.15 -14.13 2.67
C SER A 100 -6.61 -14.00 2.22
N ASP A 101 -7.00 -14.79 1.22
CA ASP A 101 -8.37 -14.89 0.72
C ASP A 101 -8.97 -13.52 0.37
N ILE A 102 -8.23 -12.75 -0.44
CA ILE A 102 -8.63 -11.48 -1.04
C ILE A 102 -8.64 -11.64 -2.56
N ASP A 103 -9.70 -11.15 -3.20
CA ASP A 103 -9.86 -11.08 -4.64
C ASP A 103 -9.09 -9.87 -5.17
N TRP A 104 -7.77 -10.00 -5.27
CA TRP A 104 -6.88 -8.94 -5.75
C TRP A 104 -7.27 -8.42 -7.14
N SER A 105 -7.07 -7.12 -7.36
CA SER A 105 -7.45 -6.42 -8.61
C SER A 105 -8.97 -6.32 -8.83
N THR A 106 -9.73 -6.17 -7.75
CA THR A 106 -11.18 -5.92 -7.77
C THR A 106 -11.54 -4.72 -6.90
N ASP A 107 -12.75 -4.18 -7.08
CA ASP A 107 -13.32 -3.11 -6.26
C ASP A 107 -13.67 -3.55 -4.82
N SER A 108 -13.49 -4.83 -4.52
CA SER A 108 -13.80 -5.42 -3.21
C SER A 108 -12.58 -5.49 -2.28
N VAL A 109 -11.38 -5.17 -2.78
CA VAL A 109 -10.11 -5.34 -2.05
C VAL A 109 -10.12 -4.61 -0.71
N HIS A 110 -10.54 -3.34 -0.67
CA HIS A 110 -10.60 -2.58 0.58
C HIS A 110 -11.58 -3.21 1.57
N ALA A 111 -12.81 -3.50 1.12
CA ALA A 111 -13.84 -4.10 1.96
C ALA A 111 -13.41 -5.46 2.54
N GLN A 112 -12.80 -6.32 1.71
CA GLN A 112 -12.27 -7.62 2.14
C GLN A 112 -11.14 -7.45 3.16
N THR A 113 -10.19 -6.55 2.91
CA THR A 113 -9.10 -6.22 3.85
C THR A 113 -9.64 -5.80 5.22
N ILE A 114 -10.69 -4.98 5.24
CA ILE A 114 -11.31 -4.53 6.50
C ILE A 114 -12.11 -5.64 7.18
N SER A 115 -12.73 -6.55 6.43
CA SER A 115 -13.33 -7.77 7.01
C SER A 115 -12.27 -8.60 7.73
N ARG A 116 -11.12 -8.86 7.06
CA ARG A 116 -9.99 -9.59 7.65
C ARG A 116 -9.44 -8.91 8.90
N ALA A 117 -9.30 -7.58 8.86
CA ALA A 117 -8.87 -6.80 10.01
C ALA A 117 -9.81 -6.97 11.21
N ARG A 118 -11.13 -6.92 10.96
CA ARG A 118 -12.16 -7.13 12.00
C ARG A 118 -12.14 -8.55 12.56
N GLU A 119 -12.02 -9.56 11.69
CA GLU A 119 -11.90 -10.97 12.08
C GLU A 119 -10.67 -11.21 12.96
N ALA A 120 -9.57 -10.49 12.69
CA ALA A 120 -8.35 -10.52 13.48
C ALA A 120 -8.38 -9.62 14.74
N GLY A 121 -9.48 -8.92 15.02
CA GLY A 121 -9.63 -8.03 16.17
C GLY A 121 -8.80 -6.74 16.09
N LEU A 122 -8.40 -6.32 14.89
CA LEU A 122 -7.58 -5.13 14.66
C LEU A 122 -8.43 -3.86 14.61
N ARG A 123 -7.90 -2.77 15.16
CA ARG A 123 -8.50 -1.45 15.05
C ARG A 123 -8.06 -0.81 13.74
N ALA A 124 -8.99 -0.68 12.81
CA ALA A 124 -8.77 -0.01 11.54
C ALA A 124 -9.12 1.48 11.63
N HIS A 125 -8.33 2.33 10.96
CA HIS A 125 -8.64 3.72 10.70
C HIS A 125 -8.56 4.02 9.19
N HIS A 126 -9.39 4.95 8.74
CA HIS A 126 -9.47 5.37 7.34
C HIS A 126 -9.20 6.86 7.25
N LEU A 127 -8.15 7.22 6.51
CA LEU A 127 -7.94 8.59 6.07
C LEU A 127 -8.90 8.90 4.90
N PRO A 128 -9.08 10.18 4.54
CA PRO A 128 -9.89 10.56 3.39
C PRO A 128 -9.45 9.83 2.13
N ALA A 129 -10.41 9.33 1.35
CA ALA A 129 -10.14 8.61 0.11
C ALA A 129 -9.47 9.52 -0.93
N LEU A 130 -8.60 8.93 -1.75
CA LEU A 130 -7.95 9.58 -2.88
C LEU A 130 -8.34 8.90 -4.20
N ARG A 131 -8.17 9.64 -5.30
CA ARG A 131 -8.37 9.14 -6.65
C ARG A 131 -7.01 8.72 -7.23
N ASP A 132 -6.90 7.44 -7.54
CA ASP A 132 -5.89 6.86 -8.41
C ASP A 132 -6.18 7.14 -9.89
N VAL A 133 -5.14 7.05 -10.70
CA VAL A 133 -5.17 7.35 -12.13
C VAL A 133 -4.84 6.09 -12.94
N ASP A 134 -5.87 5.29 -13.22
CA ASP A 134 -5.72 4.05 -14.00
C ASP A 134 -6.04 4.22 -15.48
N THR A 135 -7.03 5.08 -15.78
CA THR A 135 -7.53 5.25 -17.14
C THR A 135 -7.23 6.63 -17.71
N ALA A 136 -7.30 6.74 -19.03
CA ALA A 136 -7.24 8.03 -19.70
C ALA A 136 -8.39 8.97 -19.27
N ALA A 137 -9.51 8.42 -18.78
CA ALA A 137 -10.59 9.24 -18.21
C ALA A 137 -10.18 9.81 -16.86
N ASP A 138 -9.54 9.01 -16.00
CA ASP A 138 -9.02 9.47 -14.69
C ASP A 138 -7.96 10.56 -14.89
N TRP A 139 -7.06 10.38 -15.86
CA TRP A 139 -6.05 11.39 -16.17
C TRP A 139 -6.67 12.73 -16.61
N ARG A 140 -7.72 12.69 -17.45
CA ARG A 140 -8.43 13.91 -17.88
C ARG A 140 -9.15 14.57 -16.73
N ALA A 141 -9.77 13.78 -15.84
CA ALA A 141 -10.42 14.30 -14.65
C ALA A 141 -9.41 14.93 -13.68
N PHE A 142 -8.22 14.35 -13.56
CA PHE A 142 -7.12 14.88 -12.74
C PHE A 142 -6.54 16.19 -13.27
N GLY A 143 -6.30 16.28 -14.58
CA GLY A 143 -5.71 17.47 -15.23
C GLY A 143 -6.69 18.61 -15.53
N SER A 144 -7.96 18.46 -15.17
CA SER A 144 -8.97 19.52 -15.37
C SER A 144 -8.98 20.45 -14.15
N PRO A 145 -8.73 21.76 -14.32
CA PRO A 145 -8.69 22.74 -13.23
C PRO A 145 -10.04 22.97 -12.55
#